data_AF-A0A182Y7U6-F1
#
_entry.id   AF-A0A182Y7U6-F1
#
_cell.length_a   1.000
_cell.length_b   1.000
_cell.length_c   1.000
_cell.angle_alpha   90.00
_cell.angle_beta   90.00
_cell.angle_gamma   90.00
#
_symmetry.space_group_name_H-M   'P 1'
#
loop_
_entity.id
_entity.type
_entity.pdbx_description
1 polymer ?
#
loop_
_entity_poly.entity_id
_entity_poly.type
_entity_poly.pdbx_seq_one_letter_code
_entity_poly.pdbx_strand_id
1 'polypeptide(L)'
;MTETTTGQLQALVLVVTLACTLLPPVVQSRQEYYYTYQDPYDDDLSLWINEQQVKIFSGVAMKIYAIDNGRVSPHIRDPNFSQYLPVIPSEVSSVNFTWKAGSKKYYYNFDRLMSVDENILKPPTISIKTSGRVPKNAKEFSVILPCSGNVSGIAMFSIGLLIQTRKGKPVPGTPLRIKLRKECAHRGPDPECDKKCANKGVCNEDKICQCPEGYMGQYCQTALCYPQCMNGGNCTAPGTCSCPHGYQGRHCEGGICANKCLNGGKCIQKDKCECTKGYYGLRCEYSKCVIPCLHDGKCRGVNKCRCKPGLSGDHCQIGRRQRSTCKRPCKHGVCQLNHTCACDSGWYGRLCNQRTYFRNTAR
;
A
#
# COMPACT_ATOMS: atom_id res chain seq x y z
N MET A 1 31.76 11.06 6.46
CA MET A 1 31.90 9.63 6.09
C MET A 1 31.00 8.84 7.02
N THR A 2 30.15 7.97 6.45
CA THR A 2 29.64 6.68 7.01
C THR A 2 29.08 6.69 8.44
N GLU A 3 27.75 6.58 8.58
CA GLU A 3 27.01 5.34 8.88
C GLU A 3 27.09 4.89 10.35
N THR A 4 25.94 4.88 11.03
CA THR A 4 25.45 3.76 11.84
C THR A 4 24.12 4.16 12.49
N THR A 5 23.03 3.43 12.17
CA THR A 5 21.96 2.97 13.10
C THR A 5 20.81 2.34 12.30
N THR A 6 21.08 1.22 11.63
CA THR A 6 20.06 0.24 11.23
C THR A 6 20.11 -0.92 12.21
N GLY A 7 19.37 -0.81 13.30
CA GLY A 7 19.35 -1.82 14.36
C GLY A 7 18.09 -1.76 15.20
N GLN A 8 16.90 -1.70 14.57
CA GLN A 8 15.62 -1.90 15.28
C GLN A 8 14.43 -2.33 14.38
N LEU A 9 14.61 -2.47 13.06
CA LEU A 9 13.54 -2.89 12.14
C LEU A 9 13.55 -4.38 11.74
N GLN A 10 14.45 -5.21 12.30
CA GLN A 10 14.54 -6.64 11.95
C GLN A 10 13.89 -7.62 12.94
N ALA A 11 13.54 -7.20 14.16
CA ALA A 11 12.89 -8.10 15.13
C ALA A 11 11.36 -8.23 14.96
N LEU A 12 10.68 -7.20 14.43
CA LEU A 12 9.23 -7.22 14.20
C LEU A 12 8.80 -8.03 12.98
N VAL A 13 9.69 -8.22 12.01
CA VAL A 13 9.40 -8.96 10.76
C VAL A 13 9.36 -10.48 10.99
N LEU A 14 10.08 -11.00 12.00
CA LEU A 14 10.12 -12.44 12.32
C LEU A 14 8.88 -12.93 13.08
N VAL A 15 8.23 -12.09 13.89
CA VAL A 15 7.03 -12.46 14.66
C VAL A 15 5.77 -12.44 13.78
N VAL A 16 5.69 -11.54 12.80
CA VAL A 16 4.56 -11.44 11.87
C VAL A 16 4.58 -12.56 10.82
N THR A 17 5.76 -13.09 10.47
CA THR A 17 5.91 -14.14 9.46
C THR A 17 5.57 -15.55 9.96
N LEU A 18 5.71 -15.83 11.26
CA LEU A 18 5.34 -17.12 11.87
C LEU A 18 3.82 -17.28 12.11
N ALA A 19 3.06 -16.18 12.22
CA ALA A 19 1.60 -16.24 12.41
C ALA A 19 0.82 -16.46 11.10
N CYS A 20 1.42 -16.20 9.94
CA CYS A 20 0.76 -16.32 8.63
C CYS A 20 0.83 -17.73 8.00
N THR A 21 1.50 -18.70 8.62
CA THR A 21 1.71 -20.04 8.04
C THR A 21 0.71 -21.12 8.51
N LEU A 22 -0.24 -20.79 9.39
CA LEU A 22 -1.18 -21.76 9.98
C LEU A 22 -2.64 -21.63 9.51
N LEU A 23 -2.96 -20.83 8.49
CA LEU A 23 -4.32 -20.75 7.95
C LEU A 23 -4.40 -21.29 6.50
N PRO A 24 -5.36 -22.19 6.18
CA PRO A 24 -5.50 -22.75 4.84
C PRO A 24 -6.00 -21.72 3.83
N PRO A 25 -5.74 -21.91 2.52
CA PRO A 25 -6.06 -20.95 1.49
C PRO A 25 -7.52 -21.08 1.09
N VAL A 26 -8.34 -20.06 1.37
CA VAL A 26 -9.68 -19.92 0.80
C VAL A 26 -9.70 -18.68 -0.08
N VAL A 27 -9.74 -18.96 -1.38
CA VAL A 27 -10.43 -18.25 -2.47
C VAL A 27 -9.96 -16.84 -2.86
N GLN A 28 -9.47 -16.84 -4.08
CA GLN A 28 -9.18 -15.76 -5.01
C GLN A 28 -10.48 -15.03 -5.43
N SER A 29 -10.88 -13.97 -4.72
CA SER A 29 -11.94 -13.03 -5.16
C SER A 29 -11.83 -11.61 -4.57
N ARG A 30 -10.68 -11.23 -3.97
CA ARG A 30 -10.60 -10.03 -3.11
C ARG A 30 -10.56 -8.68 -3.84
N GLN A 31 -10.46 -8.63 -5.17
CA GLN A 31 -10.43 -7.37 -5.93
C GLN A 31 -11.80 -6.91 -6.45
N GLU A 32 -12.79 -7.80 -6.58
CA GLU A 32 -14.20 -7.40 -6.82
C GLU A 32 -14.94 -7.10 -5.51
N TYR A 33 -14.41 -7.53 -4.37
CA TYR A 33 -15.01 -7.26 -3.06
C TYR A 33 -14.85 -5.80 -2.58
N TYR A 34 -14.01 -4.99 -3.24
CA TYR A 34 -13.79 -3.59 -2.84
C TYR A 34 -14.78 -2.60 -3.47
N TYR A 35 -15.67 -3.03 -4.38
CA TYR A 35 -16.62 -2.15 -5.07
C TYR A 35 -18.11 -2.50 -4.94
N THR A 36 -18.48 -3.58 -4.25
CA THR A 36 -19.89 -3.88 -3.92
C THR A 36 -19.98 -4.66 -2.61
N TYR A 37 -19.87 -3.96 -1.49
CA TYR A 37 -20.45 -4.38 -0.22
C TYR A 37 -21.19 -3.18 0.36
N GLN A 38 -22.43 -2.98 -0.09
CA GLN A 38 -23.41 -2.22 0.69
C GLN A 38 -23.71 -3.07 1.92
N ASP A 39 -23.04 -2.76 3.01
CA ASP A 39 -23.35 -3.30 4.33
C ASP A 39 -24.80 -2.86 4.68
N PRO A 40 -25.74 -3.77 4.98
CA PRO A 40 -27.13 -3.43 5.27
C PRO A 40 -27.35 -2.69 6.60
N TYR A 41 -26.28 -2.44 7.36
CA TYR A 41 -26.27 -1.56 8.52
C TYR A 41 -25.76 -0.17 8.11
N ASP A 42 -26.64 0.57 7.45
CA ASP A 42 -26.42 1.91 6.94
C ASP A 42 -26.14 2.93 8.07
N ASP A 43 -24.96 3.58 7.93
CA ASP A 43 -24.46 4.80 8.55
C ASP A 43 -24.21 4.80 10.07
N ASP A 44 -23.39 5.71 10.61
CA ASP A 44 -24.02 6.87 11.24
C ASP A 44 -23.08 8.05 11.51
N LEU A 45 -21.78 7.99 11.28
CA LEU A 45 -20.92 9.17 11.48
C LEU A 45 -19.75 9.15 10.51
N SER A 46 -19.69 10.19 9.68
CA SER A 46 -18.60 10.40 8.74
C SER A 46 -18.10 11.83 8.85
N LEU A 47 -16.79 12.01 8.75
CA LEU A 47 -16.10 13.30 8.71
C LEU A 47 -14.97 13.19 7.68
N TRP A 48 -15.00 14.03 6.64
CA TRP A 48 -14.03 14.03 5.56
C TRP A 48 -13.72 15.45 5.07
N ILE A 49 -12.59 15.61 4.39
CA ILE A 49 -12.21 16.89 3.75
C ILE A 49 -13.05 17.08 2.48
N ASN A 50 -13.50 18.31 2.21
CA ASN A 50 -14.28 18.62 1.01
C ASN A 50 -13.57 18.13 -0.27
N GLU A 51 -14.30 17.40 -1.12
CA GLU A 51 -13.79 16.73 -2.31
C GLU A 51 -13.28 17.71 -3.39
N GLN A 52 -13.91 18.88 -3.52
CA GLN A 52 -13.43 19.94 -4.43
C GLN A 52 -12.10 20.51 -3.92
N GLN A 53 -11.97 20.70 -2.60
CA GLN A 53 -10.72 21.16 -2.01
C GLN A 53 -9.61 20.12 -2.22
N VAL A 54 -9.90 18.83 -2.06
CA VAL A 54 -8.93 17.76 -2.36
C VAL A 54 -8.58 17.76 -3.85
N LYS A 55 -9.54 17.97 -4.75
CA LYS A 55 -9.29 18.05 -6.20
C LYS A 55 -8.38 19.22 -6.58
N ILE A 56 -8.56 20.40 -5.97
CA ILE A 56 -7.70 21.58 -6.19
C ILE A 56 -6.24 21.26 -5.86
N PHE A 57 -5.99 20.56 -4.74
CA PHE A 57 -4.63 20.24 -4.33
C PHE A 57 -4.04 19.03 -5.06
N SER A 58 -4.86 18.02 -5.38
CA SER A 58 -4.40 16.72 -5.89
C SER A 58 -4.59 16.48 -7.38
N GLY A 59 -5.37 17.32 -8.06
CA GLY A 59 -5.82 17.06 -9.41
C GLY A 59 -6.68 15.79 -9.54
N VAL A 60 -7.15 15.20 -8.44
CA VAL A 60 -8.01 14.01 -8.40
C VAL A 60 -9.14 14.25 -7.40
N ALA A 61 -10.38 13.96 -7.81
CA ALA A 61 -11.50 13.97 -6.89
C ALA A 61 -11.44 12.71 -6.02
N MET A 62 -11.10 12.87 -4.73
CA MET A 62 -11.16 11.79 -3.74
C MET A 62 -11.63 12.30 -2.39
N LYS A 63 -12.32 11.45 -1.62
CA LYS A 63 -12.76 11.77 -0.26
C LYS A 63 -11.74 11.25 0.75
N ILE A 64 -11.11 12.17 1.47
CA ILE A 64 -10.15 11.84 2.54
C ILE A 64 -10.90 11.85 3.87
N TYR A 65 -11.18 10.66 4.39
CA TYR A 65 -11.93 10.49 5.64
C TYR A 65 -11.04 10.57 6.88
N ALA A 66 -11.44 11.40 7.83
CA ALA A 66 -10.92 11.39 9.20
C ALA A 66 -11.69 10.40 10.08
N ILE A 67 -13.01 10.37 9.92
CA ILE A 67 -13.90 9.39 10.54
C ILE A 67 -14.72 8.77 9.41
N ASP A 68 -14.67 7.45 9.32
CA ASP A 68 -15.50 6.69 8.39
C ASP A 68 -16.30 5.64 9.17
N ASN A 69 -17.62 5.65 8.99
CA ASN A 69 -18.56 4.74 9.67
C ASN A 69 -18.34 4.68 11.20
N GLY A 70 -18.16 5.84 11.83
CA GLY A 70 -17.93 5.97 13.27
C GLY A 70 -16.56 5.50 13.77
N ARG A 71 -15.63 5.16 12.88
CA ARG A 71 -14.25 4.78 13.21
C ARG A 71 -13.28 5.86 12.77
N VAL A 72 -12.38 6.25 13.67
CA VAL A 72 -11.29 7.17 13.33
C VAL A 72 -10.27 6.45 12.45
N SER A 73 -9.85 7.12 11.37
CA SER A 73 -8.84 6.62 10.45
C SER A 73 -7.59 6.13 11.21
N PRO A 74 -7.05 4.93 10.93
CA PRO A 74 -5.85 4.41 11.58
C PRO A 74 -4.67 5.37 11.50
N HIS A 75 -4.53 6.09 10.38
CA HIS A 75 -3.45 7.04 10.16
C HIS A 75 -3.49 8.21 11.14
N ILE A 76 -4.69 8.71 11.49
CA ILE A 76 -4.85 9.83 12.45
C ILE A 76 -4.55 9.39 13.89
N ARG A 77 -4.65 8.08 14.17
CA ARG A 77 -4.33 7.50 15.49
C ARG A 77 -2.82 7.30 15.70
N ASP A 78 -2.01 7.42 14.66
CA ASP A 78 -0.55 7.35 14.75
C ASP A 78 -0.02 8.56 15.54
N PRO A 79 0.73 8.37 16.65
CA PRO A 79 1.34 9.47 17.39
C PRO A 79 2.25 10.37 16.53
N ASN A 80 2.85 9.80 15.48
CA ASN A 80 3.73 10.49 14.55
C ASN A 80 3.00 11.07 13.34
N PHE A 81 1.67 10.94 13.25
CA PHE A 81 0.87 11.45 12.13
C PHE A 81 1.21 12.90 11.76
N SER A 82 1.39 13.76 12.77
CA SER A 82 1.71 15.18 12.58
C SER A 82 3.07 15.42 11.90
N GLN A 83 4.02 14.49 12.02
CA GLN A 83 5.34 14.59 11.40
C GLN A 83 5.31 14.25 9.91
N TYR A 84 4.38 13.38 9.49
CA TYR A 84 4.21 12.99 8.10
C TYR A 84 3.40 14.00 7.28
N LEU A 85 2.75 14.96 7.93
CA LEU A 85 1.98 15.98 7.25
C LEU A 85 2.86 17.15 6.77
N PRO A 86 2.66 17.61 5.53
CA PRO A 86 3.33 18.80 5.03
C PRO A 86 2.84 20.04 5.77
N VAL A 87 3.62 21.11 5.69
CA VAL A 87 3.22 22.43 6.18
C VAL A 87 2.07 22.93 5.30
N ILE A 88 0.99 23.42 5.92
CA ILE A 88 -0.12 24.05 5.20
C ILE A 88 0.41 25.36 4.60
N PRO A 89 0.31 25.58 3.27
CA PRO A 89 0.85 26.77 2.60
C PRO A 89 0.19 28.07 3.04
N SER A 90 0.87 29.20 2.82
CA SER A 90 0.42 30.57 3.16
C SER A 90 -0.96 30.95 2.60
N GLU A 91 -1.31 30.40 1.44
CA GLU A 91 -2.49 30.67 0.62
C GLU A 91 -3.76 30.01 1.16
N VAL A 92 -3.61 28.95 1.95
CA VAL A 92 -4.76 28.22 2.49
C VAL A 92 -5.28 28.95 3.73
N SER A 93 -6.26 29.83 3.54
CA SER A 93 -6.90 30.56 4.63
C SER A 93 -7.92 29.74 5.42
N SER A 94 -8.46 28.68 4.82
CA SER A 94 -9.39 27.77 5.48
C SER A 94 -9.38 26.37 4.88
N VAL A 95 -9.76 25.38 5.70
CA VAL A 95 -9.98 24.00 5.29
C VAL A 95 -11.42 23.64 5.55
N ASN A 96 -12.08 23.15 4.51
CA ASN A 96 -13.47 22.77 4.55
C ASN A 96 -13.62 21.28 4.85
N PHE A 97 -14.44 20.98 5.83
CA PHE A 97 -14.79 19.64 6.25
C PHE A 97 -16.27 19.40 6.04
N THR A 98 -16.61 18.21 5.58
CA THR A 98 -17.99 17.74 5.52
C THR A 98 -18.18 16.65 6.54
N TRP A 99 -19.31 16.70 7.24
CA TRP A 99 -19.71 15.66 8.19
C TRP A 99 -21.20 15.36 8.11
N LYS A 100 -21.56 14.15 8.53
CA LYS A 100 -22.96 13.73 8.69
C LYS A 100 -23.08 12.77 9.86
N ALA A 101 -24.25 12.76 10.48
CA ALA A 101 -24.65 11.79 11.48
C ALA A 101 -25.95 11.10 11.05
N GLY A 102 -25.90 9.89 10.47
CA GLY A 102 -27.04 9.21 9.83
C GLY A 102 -28.30 9.05 10.69
N SER A 103 -28.52 7.87 11.25
CA SER A 103 -29.62 7.54 12.16
C SER A 103 -29.31 7.91 13.63
N LYS A 104 -28.08 7.68 14.11
CA LYS A 104 -27.68 7.98 15.50
C LYS A 104 -27.38 9.46 15.73
N LYS A 105 -27.62 9.90 16.97
CA LYS A 105 -27.34 11.28 17.42
C LYS A 105 -25.95 11.36 18.05
N TYR A 106 -25.10 12.18 17.45
CA TYR A 106 -23.78 12.53 17.96
C TYR A 106 -23.69 14.01 18.32
N TYR A 107 -22.89 14.29 19.34
CA TYR A 107 -22.59 15.63 19.82
C TYR A 107 -21.10 15.85 19.72
N TYR A 108 -20.72 17.04 19.27
CA TYR A 108 -19.33 17.41 19.09
C TYR A 108 -18.96 18.52 20.07
N ASN A 109 -17.68 18.56 20.43
CA ASN A 109 -17.07 19.64 21.20
C ASN A 109 -15.64 19.88 20.72
N PHE A 110 -15.38 21.07 20.21
CA PHE A 110 -14.05 21.57 19.92
C PHE A 110 -13.45 22.12 21.22
N ASP A 111 -12.72 21.27 21.92
CA ASP A 111 -12.14 21.59 23.23
C ASP A 111 -10.72 22.18 23.13
N ARG A 112 -10.16 22.27 21.91
CA ARG A 112 -8.87 22.90 21.66
C ARG A 112 -8.82 23.54 20.28
N LEU A 113 -8.57 24.84 20.25
CA LEU A 113 -8.29 25.62 19.05
C LEU A 113 -7.20 26.63 19.43
N MET A 114 -5.94 26.18 19.40
CA MET A 114 -4.81 26.95 19.95
C MET A 114 -3.70 27.09 18.90
N SER A 115 -3.12 28.28 18.82
CA SER A 115 -1.85 28.50 18.14
C SER A 115 -0.71 28.51 19.16
N VAL A 116 0.47 28.03 18.77
CA VAL A 116 1.68 28.10 19.59
C VAL A 116 2.33 29.48 19.51
N ASP A 117 2.26 30.12 18.34
CA ASP A 117 2.82 31.45 18.09
C ASP A 117 1.75 32.36 17.46
N GLU A 118 1.14 33.19 18.30
CA GLU A 118 0.07 34.12 17.89
C GLU A 118 0.57 35.33 17.09
N ASN A 119 1.88 35.61 17.12
CA ASN A 119 2.46 36.68 16.31
C ASN A 119 2.46 36.32 14.83
N ILE A 120 2.58 35.03 14.52
CA ILE A 120 2.57 34.50 13.15
C ILE A 120 1.13 34.07 12.76
N LEU A 121 0.48 33.26 13.60
CA LEU A 121 -0.83 32.68 13.32
C LEU A 121 -1.74 32.83 14.54
N LYS A 122 -2.85 33.54 14.41
CA LYS A 122 -3.86 33.64 15.47
C LYS A 122 -4.54 32.28 15.71
N PRO A 123 -5.16 32.05 16.87
CA PRO A 123 -5.87 30.79 17.14
C PRO A 123 -6.88 30.45 16.03
N PRO A 124 -6.95 29.19 15.58
CA PRO A 124 -7.86 28.78 14.51
C PRO A 124 -9.31 28.98 14.94
N THR A 125 -10.16 29.42 14.03
CA THR A 125 -11.60 29.57 14.27
C THR A 125 -12.39 28.61 13.40
N ILE A 126 -13.68 28.43 13.71
CA ILE A 126 -14.56 27.52 12.97
C ILE A 126 -15.85 28.24 12.57
N SER A 127 -16.42 27.88 11.43
CA SER A 127 -17.65 28.51 10.90
C SER A 127 -18.94 28.09 11.64
N ILE A 128 -18.83 27.22 12.63
CA ILE A 128 -19.93 26.69 13.45
C ILE A 128 -19.64 26.95 14.93
N LYS A 129 -20.63 26.73 15.81
CA LYS A 129 -20.41 26.80 17.26
C LYS A 129 -19.40 25.74 17.70
N THR A 130 -18.62 26.01 18.76
CA THR A 130 -17.60 25.10 19.31
C THR A 130 -18.18 23.80 19.86
N SER A 131 -19.43 23.80 20.31
CA SER A 131 -20.16 22.59 20.67
C SER A 131 -21.54 22.57 20.05
N GLY A 132 -22.06 21.36 19.82
CA GLY A 132 -23.35 21.20 19.19
C GLY A 132 -23.66 19.77 18.81
N ARG A 133 -24.72 19.60 18.01
CA ARG A 133 -25.13 18.30 17.47
C ARG A 133 -24.61 18.16 16.05
N VAL A 134 -24.05 16.99 15.73
CA VAL A 134 -23.64 16.65 14.36
C VAL A 134 -24.90 16.58 13.47
N PRO A 135 -24.92 17.23 12.30
CA PRO A 135 -26.12 17.32 11.45
C PRO A 135 -26.48 15.96 10.85
N LYS A 136 -27.78 15.72 10.65
CA LYS A 136 -28.28 14.46 10.09
C LYS A 136 -27.76 14.23 8.66
N ASN A 137 -27.95 15.24 7.82
CA ASN A 137 -27.48 15.25 6.45
C ASN A 137 -26.08 15.85 6.37
N ALA A 138 -25.36 15.53 5.30
CA ALA A 138 -24.04 16.10 5.03
C ALA A 138 -24.11 17.63 5.04
N LYS A 139 -23.32 18.25 5.93
CA LYS A 139 -23.11 19.70 5.95
C LYS A 139 -21.63 20.01 6.04
N GLU A 140 -21.28 21.16 5.50
CA GLU A 140 -19.92 21.67 5.51
C GLU A 140 -19.71 22.61 6.71
N PHE A 141 -18.51 22.58 7.25
CA PHE A 141 -17.98 23.62 8.13
C PHE A 141 -16.52 23.88 7.76
N SER A 142 -16.06 25.08 8.02
CA SER A 142 -14.70 25.50 7.70
C SER A 142 -13.91 25.69 8.98
N VAL A 143 -12.67 25.24 8.97
CA VAL A 143 -11.65 25.62 9.94
C VAL A 143 -10.84 26.75 9.30
N ILE A 144 -10.87 27.93 9.89
CA ILE A 144 -10.21 29.13 9.40
C ILE A 144 -8.86 29.25 10.10
N LEU A 145 -7.82 29.54 9.33
CA LEU A 145 -6.41 29.61 9.76
C LEU A 145 -5.88 31.05 9.58
N PRO A 146 -6.21 31.96 10.51
CA PRO A 146 -5.92 33.39 10.37
C PRO A 146 -4.44 33.71 10.64
N CYS A 147 -3.68 34.01 9.59
CA CYS A 147 -2.36 34.61 9.74
C CYS A 147 -2.49 36.01 10.36
N SER A 148 -1.58 36.38 11.27
CA SER A 148 -1.61 37.70 11.93
C SER A 148 -1.38 38.84 10.93
N GLY A 149 -0.67 38.53 9.84
CA GLY A 149 -0.48 39.41 8.69
C GLY A 149 0.79 40.24 8.73
N ASN A 150 1.49 40.34 9.87
CA ASN A 150 2.65 41.23 10.03
C ASN A 150 4.01 40.50 10.04
N VAL A 151 4.00 39.17 10.13
CA VAL A 151 5.20 38.36 10.28
C VAL A 151 5.10 37.14 9.37
N SER A 152 6.17 36.90 8.60
CA SER A 152 6.35 35.67 7.83
C SER A 152 6.97 34.59 8.71
N GLY A 153 6.49 33.36 8.62
CA GLY A 153 7.05 32.24 9.37
C GLY A 153 6.13 31.02 9.39
N ILE A 154 6.57 29.96 10.05
CA ILE A 154 5.79 28.73 10.23
C ILE A 154 5.33 28.66 11.67
N ALA A 155 4.02 28.66 11.87
CA ALA A 155 3.41 28.48 13.19
C ALA A 155 2.85 27.06 13.34
N MET A 156 2.97 26.52 14.55
CA MET A 156 2.28 25.30 14.94
C MET A 156 0.94 25.65 15.56
N PHE A 157 -0.09 24.87 15.25
CA PHE A 157 -1.40 24.98 15.88
C PHE A 157 -1.96 23.60 16.20
N SER A 158 -2.95 23.56 17.09
CA SER A 158 -3.58 22.33 17.52
C SER A 158 -5.09 22.42 17.55
N ILE A 159 -5.73 21.34 17.06
CA ILE A 159 -7.18 21.18 17.04
C ILE A 159 -7.54 19.94 17.87
N GLY A 160 -8.49 20.12 18.78
CA GLY A 160 -9.11 19.09 19.59
C GLY A 160 -10.58 18.94 19.21
N LEU A 161 -10.99 17.75 18.80
CA LEU A 161 -12.39 17.45 18.48
C LEU A 161 -12.85 16.19 19.21
N LEU A 162 -13.67 16.39 20.24
CA LEU A 162 -14.37 15.32 20.94
C LEU A 162 -15.72 15.06 20.26
N ILE A 163 -16.03 13.79 19.99
CA ILE A 163 -17.37 13.40 19.52
C ILE A 163 -17.91 12.33 20.46
N GLN A 164 -19.13 12.55 20.95
CA GLN A 164 -19.79 11.70 21.91
C GLN A 164 -21.18 11.29 21.41
N THR A 165 -21.63 10.12 21.87
CA THR A 165 -23.01 9.66 21.68
C THR A 165 -23.97 10.45 22.56
N ARG A 166 -25.29 10.32 22.33
CA ARG A 166 -26.34 10.89 23.20
C ARG A 166 -26.18 10.54 24.69
N LYS A 167 -25.54 9.41 25.01
CA LYS A 167 -25.28 8.96 26.39
C LYS A 167 -23.97 9.53 26.99
N GLY A 168 -23.30 10.46 26.31
CA GLY A 168 -22.02 11.03 26.74
C GLY A 168 -20.80 10.13 26.50
N LYS A 169 -20.96 8.91 25.97
CA LYS A 169 -19.84 8.01 25.67
C LYS A 169 -19.04 8.53 24.47
N PRO A 170 -17.71 8.74 24.58
CA PRO A 170 -16.85 9.13 23.47
C PRO A 170 -16.82 8.08 22.36
N VAL A 171 -16.76 8.55 21.11
CA VAL A 171 -16.51 7.68 19.94
C VAL A 171 -15.06 7.20 20.01
N PRO A 172 -14.78 5.90 19.81
CA PRO A 172 -13.42 5.36 19.88
C PRO A 172 -12.44 6.13 18.99
N GLY A 173 -11.33 6.58 19.57
CA GLY A 173 -10.32 7.40 18.89
C GLY A 173 -10.54 8.92 19.01
N THR A 174 -11.64 9.37 19.64
CA THR A 174 -11.84 10.77 20.01
C THR A 174 -11.50 10.99 21.51
N PRO A 175 -11.02 12.18 21.92
CA PRO A 175 -10.85 13.39 21.13
C PRO A 175 -9.73 13.27 20.08
N LEU A 176 -10.02 13.72 18.86
CA LEU A 176 -9.00 13.86 17.83
C LEU A 176 -8.05 14.97 18.28
N ARG A 177 -6.77 14.67 18.43
CA ARG A 177 -5.73 15.63 18.84
C ARG A 177 -4.74 15.81 17.71
N ILE A 178 -5.00 16.79 16.85
CA ILE A 178 -4.18 17.02 15.66
C ILE A 178 -3.28 18.22 15.92
N LYS A 179 -1.98 18.07 15.67
CA LYS A 179 -1.01 19.17 15.64
C LYS A 179 -0.58 19.37 14.20
N LEU A 180 -0.67 20.59 13.71
CA LEU A 180 -0.38 20.93 12.31
C LEU A 180 0.55 22.13 12.25
N ARG A 181 1.22 22.28 11.11
CA ARG A 181 2.10 23.42 10.80
C ARG A 181 1.45 24.23 9.70
N LYS A 182 1.42 25.55 9.85
CA LYS A 182 0.92 26.51 8.87
C LYS A 182 2.01 27.53 8.59
N GLU A 183 2.34 27.68 7.32
CA GLU A 183 3.14 28.81 6.86
C GLU A 183 2.24 30.05 6.78
N CYS A 184 2.71 31.17 7.28
CA CYS A 184 2.14 32.49 7.04
C CYS A 184 3.20 33.31 6.34
N ALA A 185 2.82 33.93 5.23
CA ALA A 185 3.70 34.82 4.49
C ALA A 185 3.06 36.21 4.51
N HIS A 186 3.77 37.18 5.09
CA HIS A 186 3.45 38.58 4.85
C HIS A 186 3.90 38.91 3.43
N ARG A 187 2.92 39.02 2.53
CA ARG A 187 3.13 39.55 1.18
C ARG A 187 2.86 41.03 1.26
N GLY A 188 3.93 41.80 1.45
CA GLY A 188 3.82 43.24 1.32
C GLY A 188 3.41 43.61 -0.12
N PRO A 189 2.80 44.80 -0.32
CA PRO A 189 2.55 45.32 -1.65
C PRO A 189 3.86 45.40 -2.43
N ASP A 190 3.95 44.74 -3.59
CA ASP A 190 5.09 44.91 -4.50
C ASP A 190 4.70 45.87 -5.63
N PRO A 191 5.29 47.08 -5.70
CA PRO A 191 5.04 48.03 -6.78
C PRO A 191 5.24 47.45 -8.20
N GLU A 192 6.06 46.40 -8.33
CA GLU A 192 6.33 45.69 -9.59
C GLU A 192 5.53 44.39 -9.74
N CYS A 193 4.51 44.17 -8.91
CA CYS A 193 3.64 43.00 -8.92
C CYS A 193 3.08 42.68 -10.33
N ASP A 194 2.67 43.71 -11.06
CA ASP A 194 2.15 43.60 -12.44
C ASP A 194 3.12 42.91 -13.42
N LYS A 195 4.43 42.93 -13.14
CA LYS A 195 5.46 42.31 -13.99
C LYS A 195 5.91 40.93 -13.49
N LYS A 196 5.76 40.66 -12.19
CA LYS A 196 6.32 39.46 -11.55
C LYS A 196 5.34 38.31 -11.43
N CYS A 197 4.02 38.56 -11.41
CA CYS A 197 3.02 37.50 -11.34
C CYS A 197 3.18 36.51 -12.50
N ALA A 198 3.57 35.28 -12.18
CA ALA A 198 3.77 34.20 -13.13
C ALA A 198 2.48 33.39 -13.34
N ASN A 199 2.52 32.45 -14.29
CA ASN A 199 1.48 31.45 -14.52
C ASN A 199 0.06 31.99 -14.69
N LYS A 200 -0.09 33.21 -15.24
CA LYS A 200 -1.37 33.94 -15.42
C LYS A 200 -1.98 34.46 -14.10
N GLY A 201 -1.18 34.65 -13.07
CA GLY A 201 -1.61 35.40 -11.88
C GLY A 201 -1.91 36.86 -12.22
N VAL A 202 -2.90 37.43 -11.52
CA VAL A 202 -3.34 38.82 -11.71
C VAL A 202 -2.95 39.63 -10.50
N CYS A 203 -2.33 40.79 -10.71
CA CYS A 203 -2.04 41.71 -9.61
C CYS A 203 -3.32 42.44 -9.17
N ASN A 204 -3.64 42.40 -7.88
CA ASN A 204 -4.79 43.15 -7.35
C ASN A 204 -4.41 44.61 -6.99
N GLU A 205 -5.41 45.37 -6.54
CA GLU A 205 -5.24 46.78 -6.13
C GLU A 205 -4.23 46.94 -4.98
N ASP A 206 -4.15 45.96 -4.08
CA ASP A 206 -3.19 45.92 -2.96
C ASP A 206 -1.77 45.52 -3.39
N LYS A 207 -1.50 45.42 -4.70
CA LYS A 207 -0.19 45.01 -5.24
C LYS A 207 0.27 43.62 -4.79
N ILE A 208 -0.69 42.69 -4.73
CA ILE A 208 -0.48 41.28 -4.39
C ILE A 208 -0.94 40.41 -5.57
N CYS A 209 -0.13 39.43 -5.97
CA CYS A 209 -0.52 38.48 -7.01
C CYS A 209 -1.64 37.54 -6.52
N GLN A 210 -2.76 37.55 -7.23
CA GLN A 210 -3.82 36.56 -7.15
C GLN A 210 -3.47 35.38 -8.04
N CYS A 211 -3.14 34.25 -7.41
CA CYS A 211 -2.70 33.06 -8.12
C CYS A 211 -3.88 32.25 -8.67
N PRO A 212 -3.76 31.70 -9.89
CA PRO A 212 -4.75 30.79 -10.42
C PRO A 212 -4.72 29.46 -9.69
N GLU A 213 -5.78 28.66 -9.88
CA GLU A 213 -5.94 27.35 -9.25
C GLU A 213 -4.70 26.46 -9.50
N GLY A 214 -4.18 25.86 -8.43
CA GLY A 214 -3.01 24.98 -8.48
C GLY A 214 -1.65 25.70 -8.46
N TYR A 215 -1.60 27.03 -8.33
CA TYR A 215 -0.35 27.80 -8.20
C TYR A 215 -0.29 28.59 -6.90
N MET A 216 0.92 28.82 -6.40
CA MET A 216 1.19 29.42 -5.10
C MET A 216 2.50 30.22 -5.09
N GLY A 217 2.78 30.89 -3.97
CA GLY A 217 3.91 31.81 -3.77
C GLY A 217 3.55 33.27 -4.01
N GLN A 218 4.41 34.20 -3.57
CA GLN A 218 4.21 35.65 -3.69
C GLN A 218 3.92 36.11 -5.12
N TYR A 219 4.52 35.42 -6.10
CA TYR A 219 4.40 35.71 -7.53
C TYR A 219 3.82 34.54 -8.32
N CYS A 220 3.12 33.60 -7.68
CA CYS A 220 2.46 32.47 -8.35
C CYS A 220 3.40 31.55 -9.14
N GLN A 221 4.66 31.47 -8.75
CA GLN A 221 5.71 30.70 -9.44
C GLN A 221 5.69 29.21 -9.08
N THR A 222 5.20 28.87 -7.89
CA THR A 222 5.26 27.50 -7.36
C THR A 222 4.00 26.74 -7.74
N ALA A 223 4.12 25.66 -8.49
CA ALA A 223 3.00 24.76 -8.76
C ALA A 223 2.69 23.85 -7.56
N LEU A 224 1.42 23.54 -7.36
CA LEU A 224 0.92 22.63 -6.33
C LEU A 224 0.79 21.22 -6.88
N CYS A 225 1.49 20.25 -6.27
CA CYS A 225 1.34 18.83 -6.57
C CYS A 225 0.92 18.07 -5.30
N TYR A 226 -0.22 17.40 -5.36
CA TYR A 226 -0.59 16.40 -4.36
C TYR A 226 -0.99 15.06 -5.04
N PRO A 227 -0.53 13.91 -4.52
CA PRO A 227 0.59 13.75 -3.62
C PRO A 227 1.86 14.47 -4.12
N GLN A 228 2.71 14.86 -3.17
CA GLN A 228 3.99 15.51 -3.49
C GLN A 228 4.84 14.57 -4.36
N CYS A 229 5.62 15.14 -5.28
CA CYS A 229 6.50 14.36 -6.14
C CYS A 229 7.52 13.61 -5.28
N MET A 230 7.55 12.29 -5.42
CA MET A 230 8.44 11.41 -4.66
C MET A 230 9.84 11.35 -5.27
N ASN A 231 10.78 10.75 -4.54
CA ASN A 231 12.11 10.41 -5.03
C ASN A 231 12.91 11.59 -5.64
N GLY A 232 12.64 12.82 -5.19
CA GLY A 232 13.30 14.04 -5.68
C GLY A 232 12.71 14.61 -6.98
N GLY A 233 11.50 14.21 -7.36
CA GLY A 233 10.77 14.84 -8.47
C GLY A 233 10.41 16.30 -8.20
N ASN A 234 10.30 17.08 -9.27
CA ASN A 234 9.94 18.50 -9.20
C ASN A 234 8.53 18.74 -9.73
N CYS A 235 7.73 19.56 -9.05
CA CYS A 235 6.39 19.92 -9.50
C CYS A 235 6.49 21.03 -10.55
N THR A 236 6.22 20.71 -11.82
CA THR A 236 6.40 21.65 -12.95
C THR A 236 5.10 22.35 -13.35
N ALA A 237 3.96 21.73 -13.05
CA ALA A 237 2.63 22.28 -13.24
C ALA A 237 1.67 21.64 -12.22
N PRO A 238 0.47 22.20 -11.99
CA PRO A 238 -0.49 21.65 -11.05
C PRO A 238 -0.70 20.14 -11.26
N GLY A 239 -0.43 19.34 -10.22
CA GLY A 239 -0.55 17.88 -10.27
C GLY A 239 0.40 17.15 -11.23
N THR A 240 1.41 17.82 -11.78
CA THR A 240 2.36 17.28 -12.77
C THR A 240 3.78 17.27 -12.23
N CYS A 241 4.36 16.08 -12.11
CA CYS A 241 5.73 15.89 -11.63
C CYS A 241 6.69 15.59 -12.79
N SER A 242 7.84 16.27 -12.79
CA SER A 242 9.01 15.89 -13.57
C SER A 242 9.90 14.95 -12.75
N CYS A 243 10.08 13.72 -13.21
CA CYS A 243 10.81 12.70 -12.48
C CYS A 243 12.30 12.70 -12.78
N PRO A 244 13.16 12.48 -11.77
CA PRO A 244 14.59 12.34 -11.98
C PRO A 244 14.91 11.02 -12.67
N HIS A 245 16.11 10.95 -13.27
CA HIS A 245 16.54 9.77 -14.01
C HIS A 245 16.52 8.50 -13.15
N GLY A 246 15.84 7.46 -13.64
CA GLY A 246 15.63 6.21 -12.91
C GLY A 246 14.30 6.11 -12.17
N TYR A 247 13.40 7.09 -12.32
CA TYR A 247 12.06 7.09 -11.74
C TYR A 247 10.98 7.41 -12.79
N GLN A 248 9.76 6.95 -12.52
CA GLN A 248 8.59 7.06 -13.38
C GLN A 248 7.29 7.06 -12.54
N GLY A 249 6.16 7.24 -13.21
CA GLY A 249 4.85 7.35 -12.56
C GLY A 249 4.40 8.80 -12.44
N ARG A 250 3.14 9.00 -12.04
CA ARG A 250 2.53 10.35 -12.00
C ARG A 250 3.16 11.24 -10.93
N HIS A 251 3.60 10.63 -9.83
CA HIS A 251 4.23 11.28 -8.69
C HIS A 251 5.66 10.75 -8.47
N CYS A 252 6.29 10.19 -9.50
CA CYS A 252 7.64 9.63 -9.44
C CYS A 252 7.80 8.47 -8.43
N GLU A 253 6.70 7.76 -8.15
CA GLU A 253 6.63 6.66 -7.19
C GLU A 253 7.28 5.37 -7.69
N GLY A 254 7.31 5.17 -9.01
CA GLY A 254 7.85 3.98 -9.66
C GLY A 254 9.34 4.13 -9.97
N GLY A 255 10.09 3.04 -9.81
CA GLY A 255 11.46 2.97 -10.30
C GLY A 255 11.57 2.53 -11.76
N ILE A 256 12.65 2.95 -12.40
CA ILE A 256 13.15 2.38 -13.66
C ILE A 256 14.45 1.65 -13.33
N CYS A 257 14.53 0.38 -13.76
CA CYS A 257 15.73 -0.43 -13.61
C CYS A 257 16.50 -0.37 -14.93
N ALA A 258 17.77 0.04 -14.88
CA ALA A 258 18.63 0.09 -16.08
C ALA A 258 18.73 -1.30 -16.74
N ASN A 259 18.75 -2.33 -15.90
CA ASN A 259 18.68 -3.71 -16.32
C ASN A 259 17.32 -4.32 -15.98
N LYS A 260 16.69 -5.01 -16.94
CA LYS A 260 15.41 -5.68 -16.70
C LYS A 260 15.51 -6.73 -15.57
N CYS A 261 14.49 -6.76 -14.74
CA CYS A 261 14.22 -7.85 -13.81
C CYS A 261 13.91 -9.13 -14.60
N LEU A 262 14.46 -10.26 -14.16
CA LEU A 262 14.32 -11.56 -14.81
C LEU A 262 13.23 -12.40 -14.12
N ASN A 263 12.85 -13.52 -14.74
CA ASN A 263 11.96 -14.53 -14.18
C ASN A 263 10.62 -13.98 -13.64
N GLY A 264 10.08 -12.94 -14.29
CA GLY A 264 8.81 -12.31 -13.90
C GLY A 264 8.92 -11.30 -12.74
N GLY A 265 10.13 -10.96 -12.30
CA GLY A 265 10.33 -9.89 -11.32
C GLY A 265 9.87 -8.52 -11.84
N LYS A 266 9.40 -7.66 -10.93
CA LYS A 266 8.92 -6.31 -11.23
C LYS A 266 9.90 -5.27 -10.70
N CYS A 267 10.23 -4.26 -11.51
CA CYS A 267 11.01 -3.13 -11.02
C CYS A 267 10.11 -2.27 -10.10
N ILE A 268 10.49 -2.15 -8.83
CA ILE A 268 9.70 -1.42 -7.82
C ILE A 268 10.34 -0.10 -7.41
N GLN A 269 11.67 0.00 -7.49
CA GLN A 269 12.46 1.22 -7.26
C GLN A 269 13.64 1.23 -8.22
N LYS A 270 14.35 2.36 -8.31
CA LYS A 270 15.54 2.49 -9.17
C LYS A 270 16.50 1.32 -8.91
N ASP A 271 16.75 0.55 -9.97
CA ASP A 271 17.61 -0.64 -9.97
C ASP A 271 17.29 -1.72 -8.90
N LYS A 272 16.03 -1.76 -8.43
CA LYS A 272 15.58 -2.71 -7.43
C LYS A 272 14.37 -3.51 -7.93
N CYS A 273 14.60 -4.82 -8.04
CA CYS A 273 13.58 -5.78 -8.45
C CYS A 273 12.89 -6.41 -7.25
N GLU A 274 11.56 -6.48 -7.32
CA GLU A 274 10.74 -7.37 -6.53
C GLU A 274 10.64 -8.72 -7.24
N CYS A 275 11.15 -9.77 -6.61
CA CYS A 275 11.19 -11.10 -7.21
C CYS A 275 9.93 -11.90 -6.89
N THR A 276 9.46 -12.64 -7.89
CA THR A 276 8.40 -13.63 -7.70
C THR A 276 8.87 -14.73 -6.75
N LYS A 277 7.93 -15.36 -6.04
CA LYS A 277 8.21 -16.45 -5.08
C LYS A 277 9.10 -17.53 -5.71
N GLY A 278 10.19 -17.88 -5.02
CA GLY A 278 11.15 -18.87 -5.51
C GLY A 278 12.24 -18.30 -6.41
N TYR A 279 12.37 -16.99 -6.54
CA TYR A 279 13.51 -16.32 -7.18
C TYR A 279 14.11 -15.25 -6.25
N TYR A 280 15.40 -14.99 -6.40
CA TYR A 280 16.17 -14.01 -5.63
C TYR A 280 17.38 -13.51 -6.42
N GLY A 281 18.12 -12.56 -5.86
CA GLY A 281 19.18 -11.83 -6.56
C GLY A 281 18.75 -10.41 -6.89
N LEU A 282 19.68 -9.57 -7.36
CA LEU A 282 19.41 -8.16 -7.64
C LEU A 282 18.42 -7.99 -8.80
N ARG A 283 18.40 -8.96 -9.71
CA ARG A 283 17.54 -9.00 -10.90
C ARG A 283 16.67 -10.25 -10.93
N CYS A 284 16.50 -10.94 -9.80
CA CYS A 284 15.75 -12.20 -9.72
C CYS A 284 16.32 -13.31 -10.60
N GLU A 285 17.64 -13.31 -10.79
CA GLU A 285 18.38 -14.23 -11.66
C GLU A 285 18.55 -15.63 -11.05
N TYR A 286 18.50 -15.75 -9.72
CA TYR A 286 18.70 -17.01 -9.02
C TYR A 286 17.36 -17.62 -8.61
N SER A 287 17.19 -18.93 -8.81
CA SER A 287 16.02 -19.66 -8.33
C SER A 287 16.29 -20.32 -6.97
N LYS A 288 15.36 -20.14 -6.03
CA LYS A 288 15.32 -20.81 -4.73
C LYS A 288 14.19 -21.83 -4.71
N CYS A 289 14.54 -23.08 -4.44
CA CYS A 289 13.56 -24.15 -4.26
C CYS A 289 13.16 -24.20 -2.78
N VAL A 290 11.87 -24.08 -2.48
CA VAL A 290 11.36 -24.21 -1.10
C VAL A 290 11.40 -25.67 -0.70
N ILE A 291 11.03 -26.56 -1.63
CA ILE A 291 11.23 -28.00 -1.49
C ILE A 291 12.61 -28.32 -2.09
N PRO A 292 13.59 -28.76 -1.28
CA PRO A 292 14.95 -28.97 -1.76
C PRO A 292 14.99 -30.07 -2.83
N CYS A 293 15.90 -29.90 -3.78
CA CYS A 293 16.17 -30.92 -4.78
C CYS A 293 16.92 -32.08 -4.14
N LEU A 294 16.43 -33.31 -4.34
CA LEU A 294 17.10 -34.51 -3.85
C LEU A 294 18.31 -34.85 -4.72
N HIS A 295 19.20 -35.68 -4.18
CA HIS A 295 20.36 -36.25 -4.89
C HIS A 295 21.24 -35.19 -5.59
N ASP A 296 21.44 -34.04 -4.93
CA ASP A 296 22.14 -32.85 -5.43
C ASP A 296 21.61 -32.26 -6.75
N GLY A 297 20.29 -32.36 -6.99
CA GLY A 297 19.66 -31.60 -8.06
C GLY A 297 19.86 -30.09 -7.87
N LYS A 298 19.98 -29.35 -8.97
CA LYS A 298 20.09 -27.87 -8.91
C LYS A 298 18.72 -27.24 -9.17
N CYS A 299 18.33 -26.27 -8.36
CA CYS A 299 17.09 -25.54 -8.59
C CYS A 299 17.16 -24.79 -9.95
N ARG A 300 16.08 -24.86 -10.73
CA ARG A 300 15.94 -24.16 -12.02
C ARG A 300 14.71 -23.25 -12.07
N GLY A 301 13.80 -23.37 -11.12
CA GLY A 301 12.61 -22.53 -11.01
C GLY A 301 11.84 -22.86 -9.74
N VAL A 302 10.61 -22.35 -9.62
CA VAL A 302 9.76 -22.58 -8.43
C VAL A 302 9.53 -24.08 -8.24
N ASN A 303 10.17 -24.65 -7.21
CA ASN A 303 10.06 -26.08 -6.87
C ASN A 303 10.35 -27.02 -8.06
N LYS A 304 11.19 -26.61 -9.01
CA LYS A 304 11.59 -27.44 -10.15
C LYS A 304 13.11 -27.60 -10.19
N CYS A 305 13.54 -28.85 -10.19
CA CYS A 305 14.93 -29.24 -10.12
C CYS A 305 15.46 -29.72 -11.47
N ARG A 306 16.69 -29.32 -11.78
CA ARG A 306 17.51 -29.94 -12.82
C ARG A 306 18.21 -31.14 -12.20
N CYS A 307 17.79 -32.33 -12.62
CA CYS A 307 18.28 -33.60 -12.08
C CYS A 307 19.55 -34.10 -12.77
N LYS A 308 20.37 -34.87 -12.02
CA LYS A 308 21.49 -35.62 -12.59
C LYS A 308 20.97 -36.75 -13.49
N PRO A 309 21.77 -37.25 -14.47
CA PRO A 309 21.33 -38.30 -15.39
C PRO A 309 20.79 -39.55 -14.68
N GLY A 310 19.63 -40.03 -15.11
CA GLY A 310 18.96 -41.21 -14.52
C GLY A 310 18.02 -40.90 -13.35
N LEU A 311 17.92 -39.64 -12.93
CA LEU A 311 16.92 -39.15 -11.98
C LEU A 311 15.88 -38.27 -12.70
N SER A 312 14.65 -38.27 -12.23
CA SER A 312 13.52 -37.53 -12.81
C SER A 312 12.51 -37.10 -11.73
N GLY A 313 11.47 -36.37 -12.14
CA GLY A 313 10.52 -35.71 -11.26
C GLY A 313 10.92 -34.28 -10.89
N ASP A 314 9.98 -33.49 -10.37
CA ASP A 314 10.20 -32.06 -10.06
C ASP A 314 11.26 -31.83 -8.97
N HIS A 315 11.54 -32.83 -8.13
CA HIS A 315 12.51 -32.79 -7.04
C HIS A 315 13.60 -33.87 -7.13
N CYS A 316 13.75 -34.51 -8.30
CA CYS A 316 14.71 -35.60 -8.52
C CYS A 316 14.49 -36.82 -7.60
N GLN A 317 13.23 -37.05 -7.22
CA GLN A 317 12.79 -38.14 -6.36
C GLN A 317 12.63 -39.47 -7.11
N ILE A 318 12.48 -39.43 -8.44
CA ILE A 318 12.23 -40.62 -9.25
C ILE A 318 13.56 -41.13 -9.80
N GLY A 319 14.08 -42.23 -9.24
CA GLY A 319 15.27 -42.92 -9.72
C GLY A 319 15.03 -43.89 -10.87
N ARG A 320 16.11 -44.41 -11.45
CA ARG A 320 16.05 -45.54 -12.40
C ARG A 320 15.34 -46.72 -11.72
N ARG A 321 14.19 -47.15 -12.27
CA ARG A 321 13.61 -48.46 -11.95
C ARG A 321 14.73 -49.49 -12.04
N GLN A 322 14.97 -50.24 -10.96
CA GLN A 322 15.97 -51.31 -10.97
C GLN A 322 15.62 -52.24 -12.13
N ARG A 323 16.55 -52.43 -13.08
CA ARG A 323 16.41 -53.42 -14.15
C ARG A 323 16.19 -54.77 -13.48
N SER A 324 15.13 -55.48 -13.84
CA SER A 324 14.88 -56.84 -13.37
C SER A 324 16.14 -57.67 -13.52
N THR A 325 16.55 -58.37 -12.46
CA THR A 325 17.75 -59.23 -12.43
C THR A 325 17.71 -60.36 -13.45
N CYS A 326 16.53 -60.75 -13.95
CA CYS A 326 16.39 -61.77 -14.98
C CYS A 326 16.88 -61.26 -16.34
N LYS A 327 17.79 -62.01 -16.95
CA LYS A 327 18.33 -61.74 -18.30
C LYS A 327 17.25 -61.74 -19.39
N ARG A 328 16.12 -62.40 -19.15
CA ARG A 328 14.92 -62.42 -20.01
C ARG A 328 13.67 -62.19 -19.15
N PRO A 329 12.66 -61.46 -19.65
CA PRO A 329 11.44 -61.20 -18.88
C PRO A 329 10.63 -62.49 -18.69
N CYS A 330 10.05 -62.64 -17.51
CA CYS A 330 9.04 -63.66 -17.22
C CYS A 330 7.73 -63.25 -17.91
N LYS A 331 7.13 -64.12 -18.74
CA LYS A 331 5.93 -63.77 -19.51
C LYS A 331 4.68 -63.66 -18.64
N HIS A 332 4.43 -64.68 -17.83
CA HIS A 332 3.30 -64.77 -16.89
C HIS A 332 3.82 -65.10 -15.49
N GLY A 333 4.54 -64.15 -14.89
CA GLY A 333 5.15 -64.32 -13.57
C GLY A 333 6.07 -63.17 -13.18
N VAL A 334 6.63 -63.25 -11.98
CA VAL A 334 7.51 -62.23 -11.41
C VAL A 334 8.94 -62.74 -11.36
N CYS A 335 9.89 -61.91 -11.80
CA CYS A 335 11.32 -62.20 -11.70
C CYS A 335 11.80 -62.09 -10.26
N GLN A 336 12.38 -63.16 -9.73
CA GLN A 336 12.94 -63.20 -8.40
C GLN A 336 14.45 -62.82 -8.39
N LEU A 337 14.96 -62.52 -7.19
CA LEU A 337 16.36 -62.10 -6.96
C LEU A 337 17.39 -63.14 -7.43
N ASN A 338 17.04 -64.43 -7.44
CA ASN A 338 17.87 -65.54 -7.90
C ASN A 338 17.86 -65.76 -9.43
N HIS A 339 17.37 -64.80 -10.21
CA HIS A 339 17.25 -64.86 -11.68
C HIS A 339 16.26 -65.93 -12.19
N THR A 340 15.38 -66.46 -11.34
CA THR A 340 14.30 -67.36 -11.77
C THR A 340 12.95 -66.64 -11.81
N CYS A 341 12.04 -67.17 -12.63
CA CYS A 341 10.68 -66.68 -12.71
C CYS A 341 9.79 -67.49 -11.76
N ALA A 342 9.06 -66.80 -10.87
CA ALA A 342 7.94 -67.39 -10.17
C ALA A 342 6.68 -67.22 -11.02
N CYS A 343 6.10 -68.33 -11.47
CA CYS A 343 4.99 -68.32 -12.43
C CYS A 343 3.63 -68.13 -11.76
N ASP A 344 2.75 -67.41 -12.46
CA ASP A 344 1.35 -67.26 -12.07
C ASP A 344 0.60 -68.60 -12.19
N SER A 345 -0.48 -68.79 -11.43
CA SER A 345 -1.23 -70.05 -11.41
C SER A 345 -1.69 -70.48 -12.81
N GLY A 346 -1.44 -71.75 -13.16
CA GLY A 346 -1.73 -72.31 -14.48
C GLY A 346 -0.63 -72.12 -15.53
N TRP A 347 0.47 -71.43 -15.17
CA TRP A 347 1.65 -71.29 -16.00
C TRP A 347 2.87 -71.95 -15.37
N TYR A 348 3.75 -72.50 -16.19
CA TYR A 348 5.00 -73.13 -15.76
C TYR A 348 6.11 -72.97 -16.81
N GLY A 349 7.29 -73.48 -16.47
CA GLY A 349 8.50 -73.36 -17.28
C GLY A 349 9.38 -72.17 -16.86
N ARG A 350 10.66 -72.18 -17.28
CA ARG A 350 11.69 -71.25 -16.81
C ARG A 350 11.38 -69.76 -17.06
N LEU A 351 10.51 -69.45 -18.03
CA LEU A 351 10.05 -68.10 -18.35
C LEU A 351 8.53 -67.93 -18.21
N CYS A 352 7.85 -68.90 -17.58
CA CYS A 352 6.39 -68.90 -17.39
C CYS A 352 5.63 -68.72 -18.70
N ASN A 353 5.97 -69.55 -19.68
CA ASN A 353 5.44 -69.48 -21.05
C ASN A 353 4.69 -70.75 -21.47
N GLN A 354 4.53 -71.73 -20.58
CA GLN A 354 3.78 -72.97 -20.82
C GLN A 354 2.55 -73.01 -19.91
N ARG A 355 1.43 -73.53 -20.41
CA ARG A 355 0.13 -73.57 -19.70
C ARG A 355 -0.21 -75.00 -19.32
N THR A 356 -0.64 -75.24 -18.08
CA THR A 356 -1.07 -76.59 -17.66
C THR A 356 -2.43 -76.92 -18.28
N TYR A 357 -2.50 -78.00 -19.08
CA TYR A 357 -3.77 -78.54 -19.59
C TYR A 357 -4.23 -79.67 -18.67
N PHE A 358 -5.31 -79.44 -17.92
CA PHE A 358 -6.03 -80.52 -17.26
C PHE A 358 -6.90 -81.25 -18.30
N ARG A 359 -6.60 -82.52 -18.60
CA ARG A 359 -7.53 -83.40 -19.30
C ARG A 359 -8.60 -83.85 -18.30
N ASN A 360 -9.81 -83.31 -18.43
CA ASN A 360 -11.02 -83.93 -17.90
C ASN A 360 -11.38 -85.12 -18.80
N THR A 361 -11.18 -86.35 -18.35
CA THR A 361 -11.89 -87.51 -18.88
C THR A 361 -13.01 -87.86 -17.93
N ALA A 362 -14.21 -87.41 -18.27
CA ALA A 362 -15.46 -87.95 -17.76
C ALA A 362 -15.84 -89.15 -18.64
N ARG A 363 -15.80 -90.36 -18.07
CA ARG A 363 -16.81 -91.42 -18.27
C ARG A 363 -16.67 -92.48 -17.21
#